data_AF-X0YPZ3-F1
#
_entry.id   AF-X0YPZ3-F1
#
_cell.length_a   1.000
_cell.length_b   1.000
_cell.length_c   1.000
_cell.angle_alpha   90.00
_cell.angle_beta   90.00
_cell.angle_gamma   90.00
#
_symmetry.space_group_name_H-M   'P 1'
#
loop_
_entity.id
_entity.type
_entity.pdbx_description
1 polymer ?
#
loop_
_entity_poly.entity_id
_entity_poly.type
_entity_poly.pdbx_seq_one_letter_code
_entity_poly.pdbx_strand_id
1 'polypeptide(L)'
;MATSGLPKVKPDGQKIEVGWVKQGNKYQSKPNLFSAIVDGKQITVTCLSDQPSGSKKGEQVTWQPQLFLDDVEQPCGKAVLLDTDPTNENYHQNVLEWDYSICKRRIRIIEGRFRERWITSYRGKIEIAHNFEGSLPINLGSCIRADHRPITAQVIGDREIVDTTNLPDSAFPVEIGSSLTVYPDAHVEGATVDGHLVHTEDPEQNWAHLIAGEGTSFGDSDDTLYFVYAYSVAGGDSYRQVNRGMALFDTSGLPDTALVSAATLSLYGVTAATFDDDNLDPDVQV
;
A
#
# COMPACT_ATOMS: atom_id res chain seq x y z
N MET A 1 7.33 20.87 13.36
CA MET A 1 6.78 20.96 11.98
C MET A 1 7.07 19.61 11.36
N ALA A 2 6.05 18.76 11.18
CA ALA A 2 6.25 17.38 10.74
C ALA A 2 6.52 17.32 9.23
N THR A 3 7.51 16.52 8.83
CA THR A 3 7.96 16.40 7.45
C THR A 3 7.53 15.01 6.95
N SER A 4 6.45 14.92 6.17
CA SER A 4 5.99 13.66 5.52
C SER A 4 7.12 12.84 4.87
N GLY A 5 7.13 11.52 5.10
CA GLY A 5 8.09 10.53 4.54
C GLY A 5 7.71 9.99 3.15
N LEU A 6 6.58 10.46 2.58
CA LEU A 6 6.24 10.16 1.20
C LEU A 6 7.29 10.79 0.26
N PRO A 7 7.58 10.19 -0.90
CA PRO A 7 8.48 10.79 -1.87
C PRO A 7 7.95 12.20 -2.20
N LYS A 8 8.74 13.21 -1.84
CA LYS A 8 8.45 14.63 -2.09
C LYS A 8 9.14 15.15 -3.33
N VAL A 9 10.07 14.38 -3.86
CA VAL A 9 10.94 14.74 -4.97
C VAL A 9 11.08 13.50 -5.83
N LYS A 10 11.03 13.68 -7.15
CA LYS A 10 11.38 12.65 -8.13
C LYS A 10 12.89 12.42 -8.14
N PRO A 11 13.37 11.33 -8.76
CA PRO A 11 14.82 11.10 -8.93
C PRO A 11 15.57 12.23 -9.65
N ASP A 12 14.88 13.06 -10.45
CA ASP A 12 15.45 14.22 -11.16
C ASP A 12 15.49 15.51 -10.34
N GLY A 13 15.12 15.48 -9.05
CA GLY A 13 15.08 16.65 -8.18
C GLY A 13 13.80 17.49 -8.29
N GLN A 14 12.86 17.14 -9.18
CA GLN A 14 11.59 17.85 -9.29
C GLN A 14 10.67 17.50 -8.12
N LYS A 15 10.10 18.51 -7.46
CA LYS A 15 9.12 18.31 -6.39
C LYS A 15 7.89 17.57 -6.90
N ILE A 16 7.41 16.61 -6.12
CA ILE A 16 6.12 15.94 -6.32
C ILE A 16 5.01 16.90 -5.92
N GLU A 17 4.05 17.06 -6.82
CA GLU A 17 2.87 17.90 -6.63
C GLU A 17 1.63 17.03 -6.67
N VAL A 18 0.79 17.18 -5.65
CA VAL A 18 -0.45 16.43 -5.54
C VAL A 18 -1.57 17.11 -6.31
N GLY A 19 -2.25 16.29 -7.10
CA GLY A 19 -3.56 16.60 -7.66
C GLY A 19 -3.57 16.69 -9.18
N TRP A 20 -4.62 17.32 -9.69
CA TRP A 20 -4.96 17.35 -11.10
C TRP A 20 -4.83 18.76 -11.68
N VAL A 21 -4.54 18.83 -12.98
CA VAL A 21 -4.62 20.04 -13.80
C VAL A 21 -5.59 19.76 -14.93
N LYS A 22 -6.58 20.64 -15.10
CA LYS A 22 -7.51 20.56 -16.22
C LYS A 22 -6.85 21.15 -17.48
N GLN A 23 -6.86 20.40 -18.57
CA GLN A 23 -6.35 20.82 -19.87
C GLN A 23 -7.40 20.55 -20.95
N GLY A 24 -8.15 21.60 -21.29
CA GLY A 24 -9.33 21.45 -22.16
C GLY A 24 -10.38 20.55 -21.53
N ASN A 25 -10.69 19.43 -22.20
CA ASN A 25 -11.65 18.42 -21.73
C ASN A 25 -11.00 17.26 -20.95
N LYS A 26 -9.67 17.29 -20.75
CA LYS A 26 -8.92 16.26 -20.04
C LYS A 26 -8.46 16.75 -18.68
N TYR A 27 -8.15 15.81 -17.80
CA TYR A 27 -7.39 16.07 -16.58
C TYR A 27 -6.07 15.33 -16.65
N GLN A 28 -5.00 16.00 -16.25
CA GLN A 28 -3.66 15.42 -16.16
C GLN A 28 -3.16 15.53 -14.73
N SER A 29 -2.47 14.50 -14.24
CA SER A 29 -1.78 14.58 -12.96
C SER A 29 -0.75 15.71 -12.98
N LYS A 30 -0.63 16.43 -11.87
CA LYS A 30 0.55 17.25 -11.59
C LYS A 30 1.82 16.37 -11.53
N PRO A 31 3.03 16.96 -11.57
CA PRO A 31 4.29 16.19 -11.50
C PRO A 31 4.31 15.18 -10.34
N ASN A 32 4.38 13.88 -10.65
CA ASN A 32 4.37 12.79 -9.66
C ASN A 32 5.30 11.63 -10.12
N LEU A 33 5.39 10.54 -9.35
CA LEU A 33 6.15 9.33 -9.74
C LEU A 33 5.52 8.57 -10.92
N PHE A 34 4.29 8.92 -11.26
CA PHE A 34 3.55 8.45 -12.42
C PHE A 34 2.98 9.64 -13.20
N SER A 35 2.57 9.39 -14.44
CA SER A 35 1.71 10.29 -15.21
C SER A 35 0.34 9.66 -15.31
N ALA A 36 -0.71 10.40 -14.96
CA ALA A 36 -2.09 9.99 -15.17
C ALA A 36 -2.82 10.98 -16.07
N ILE A 37 -3.58 10.46 -17.03
CA ILE A 37 -4.44 11.24 -17.92
C ILE A 37 -5.85 10.67 -17.83
N VAL A 38 -6.83 11.56 -17.65
CA VAL A 38 -8.25 11.24 -17.67
C VAL A 38 -8.90 11.97 -18.84
N ASP A 39 -9.47 11.20 -19.76
CA ASP A 39 -10.20 11.69 -20.94
C ASP A 39 -11.61 11.09 -20.95
N GLY A 40 -12.59 11.88 -20.51
CA GLY A 40 -13.95 11.39 -20.27
C GLY A 40 -14.02 10.36 -19.15
N LYS A 41 -14.17 9.07 -19.51
CA LYS A 41 -14.17 7.93 -18.58
C LYS A 41 -12.87 7.12 -18.61
N GLN A 42 -12.10 7.27 -19.70
CA GLN A 42 -10.87 6.54 -19.89
C GLN A 42 -9.78 7.15 -19.01
N ILE A 43 -9.03 6.28 -18.37
CA ILE A 43 -7.88 6.63 -17.55
C ILE A 43 -6.67 5.92 -18.14
N THR A 44 -5.57 6.64 -18.29
CA THR A 44 -4.26 6.06 -18.60
C THR A 44 -3.30 6.45 -17.49
N VAL A 45 -2.63 5.46 -16.90
CA VAL A 45 -1.54 5.65 -15.95
C VAL A 45 -0.27 5.06 -16.54
N THR A 46 0.82 5.83 -16.49
CA THR A 46 2.14 5.45 -16.96
C THR A 46 3.15 5.62 -15.84
N CYS A 47 3.96 4.60 -15.61
CA CYS A 47 5.04 4.62 -14.64
C CYS A 47 6.21 5.46 -15.17
N LEU A 48 6.68 6.47 -14.42
CA LEU A 48 7.77 7.36 -14.88
C LEU A 48 9.16 6.94 -14.40
N SER A 49 9.22 5.99 -13.46
CA SER A 49 10.43 5.42 -12.86
C SER A 49 10.16 3.98 -12.45
N ASP A 50 11.20 3.14 -12.40
CA ASP A 50 11.05 1.79 -11.84
C ASP A 50 10.51 1.87 -10.39
N GLN A 51 9.61 0.94 -10.05
CA GLN A 51 8.98 0.86 -8.73
C GLN A 51 9.45 -0.39 -7.99
N PRO A 52 9.53 -0.35 -6.66
CA PRO A 52 9.88 -1.50 -5.83
C PRO A 52 8.93 -2.68 -5.99
N SER A 53 7.67 -2.41 -6.33
CA SER A 53 6.65 -3.42 -6.62
C SER A 53 6.93 -4.22 -7.91
N GLY A 54 8.04 -3.95 -8.61
CA GLY A 54 8.45 -4.61 -9.84
C GLY A 54 8.04 -3.88 -11.11
N SER A 55 7.10 -2.92 -11.03
CA SER A 55 6.67 -2.15 -12.19
C SER A 55 7.81 -1.34 -12.79
N LYS A 56 7.97 -1.40 -14.11
CA LYS A 56 9.08 -0.76 -14.83
C LYS A 56 8.69 0.59 -15.41
N LYS A 57 9.67 1.47 -15.55
CA LYS A 57 9.51 2.75 -16.23
C LYS A 57 8.93 2.53 -17.64
N GLY A 58 7.88 3.28 -17.98
CA GLY A 58 7.21 3.21 -19.27
C GLY A 58 6.11 2.14 -19.33
N GLU A 59 6.00 1.24 -18.35
CA GLU A 59 4.81 0.41 -18.23
C GLU A 59 3.58 1.29 -18.03
N GLN A 60 2.47 0.86 -18.59
CA GLN A 60 1.23 1.60 -18.57
C GLN A 60 0.04 0.68 -18.39
N VAL A 61 -1.05 1.24 -17.89
CA VAL A 61 -2.39 0.65 -17.96
C VAL A 61 -3.39 1.71 -18.37
N THR A 62 -4.26 1.36 -19.30
CA THR A 62 -5.39 2.17 -19.73
C THR A 62 -6.66 1.41 -19.45
N TRP A 63 -7.68 2.06 -18.89
CA TRP A 63 -8.93 1.40 -18.57
C TRP A 63 -10.12 2.35 -18.64
N GLN A 64 -11.29 1.79 -18.91
CA GLN A 64 -12.55 2.52 -19.04
C GLN A 64 -13.69 1.75 -18.35
N PRO A 65 -13.85 1.91 -17.02
CA PRO A 65 -14.81 1.12 -16.29
C PRO A 65 -16.26 1.36 -16.67
N GLN A 66 -17.03 0.28 -16.58
CA GLN A 66 -18.48 0.25 -16.63
C GLN A 66 -19.02 -0.31 -15.32
N LEU A 67 -20.09 0.31 -14.82
CA LEU A 67 -20.79 -0.11 -13.62
C LEU A 67 -22.09 -0.80 -14.01
N PHE A 68 -22.32 -2.00 -13.49
CA PHE A 68 -23.57 -2.74 -13.62
C PHE A 68 -24.17 -2.94 -12.22
N LEU A 69 -25.47 -2.65 -12.10
CA LEU A 69 -26.25 -2.88 -10.88
C LEU A 69 -27.38 -3.85 -11.25
N ASP A 70 -27.38 -5.04 -10.65
CA ASP A 70 -28.27 -6.16 -11.03
C ASP A 70 -28.33 -6.37 -12.54
N ASP A 71 -27.16 -6.50 -13.15
CA ASP A 71 -26.95 -6.72 -14.60
C ASP A 71 -27.40 -5.56 -15.51
N VAL A 72 -27.79 -4.41 -14.94
CA VAL A 72 -28.13 -3.18 -15.68
C VAL A 72 -26.95 -2.20 -15.67
N GLU A 73 -26.41 -1.90 -16.85
CA GLU A 73 -25.36 -0.88 -16.99
C GLU A 73 -25.87 0.50 -16.57
N GLN A 74 -25.09 1.17 -15.73
CA GLN A 74 -25.42 2.49 -15.22
C GLN A 74 -24.80 3.60 -16.09
N PRO A 75 -25.58 4.64 -16.44
CA PRO A 75 -25.01 5.81 -17.09
C PRO A 75 -24.06 6.53 -16.13
N CYS A 76 -23.08 7.22 -16.70
CA CYS A 76 -22.01 7.89 -15.96
C CYS A 76 -22.00 9.37 -16.35
N GLY A 77 -21.96 10.24 -15.34
CA GLY A 77 -21.73 11.67 -15.55
C GLY A 77 -20.33 12.01 -16.08
N LYS A 78 -20.05 13.31 -16.20
CA LYS A 78 -18.69 13.79 -16.49
C LYS A 78 -17.87 13.82 -15.20
N ALA A 79 -16.56 13.65 -15.32
CA ALA A 79 -15.64 13.82 -14.21
C ALA A 79 -15.66 15.26 -13.68
N VAL A 80 -15.84 15.41 -12.37
CA VAL A 80 -15.76 16.68 -11.64
C VAL A 80 -14.51 16.66 -10.76
N LEU A 81 -13.69 17.70 -10.87
CA LEU A 81 -12.57 17.93 -9.96
C LEU A 81 -13.10 18.53 -8.67
N LEU A 82 -12.91 17.84 -7.56
CA LEU A 82 -13.36 18.32 -6.25
C LEU A 82 -12.38 19.36 -5.70
N ASP A 83 -12.91 20.44 -5.13
CA ASP A 83 -12.08 21.48 -4.52
C ASP A 83 -11.33 20.96 -3.29
N THR A 84 -11.95 20.06 -2.52
CA THR A 84 -11.38 19.45 -1.32
C THR A 84 -11.59 17.94 -1.35
N ASP A 85 -10.58 17.20 -0.93
CA ASP A 85 -10.62 15.76 -0.80
C ASP A 85 -11.59 15.33 0.30
N PRO A 86 -12.61 14.50 0.00
CA PRO A 86 -13.57 14.04 1.00
C PRO A 86 -12.97 13.16 2.10
N THR A 87 -11.75 12.63 1.91
CA THR A 87 -11.07 11.76 2.88
C THR A 87 -10.10 12.52 3.77
N ASN A 88 -9.55 13.64 3.28
CA ASN A 88 -8.56 14.43 4.03
C ASN A 88 -8.61 15.88 3.55
N GLU A 89 -9.22 16.75 4.35
CA GLU A 89 -9.46 18.16 4.03
C GLU A 89 -8.20 18.99 3.70
N ASN A 90 -7.00 18.51 4.04
CA ASN A 90 -5.74 19.17 3.71
C ASN A 90 -5.31 18.99 2.25
N TYR A 91 -5.97 18.09 1.50
CA TYR A 91 -5.74 17.93 0.08
C TYR A 91 -6.83 18.63 -0.73
N HIS A 92 -6.38 19.35 -1.76
CA HIS A 92 -7.25 20.11 -2.65
C HIS A 92 -7.01 19.70 -4.09
N GLN A 93 -8.08 19.66 -4.89
CA GLN A 93 -8.00 19.40 -6.33
C GLN A 93 -7.23 18.11 -6.68
N ASN A 94 -7.31 17.10 -5.82
CA ASN A 94 -6.63 15.82 -5.98
C ASN A 94 -7.57 14.64 -6.22
N VAL A 95 -8.88 14.87 -6.15
CA VAL A 95 -9.92 13.88 -6.40
C VAL A 95 -10.73 14.27 -7.63
N LEU A 96 -10.80 13.36 -8.60
CA LEU A 96 -11.80 13.38 -9.66
C LEU A 96 -12.96 12.46 -9.25
N GLU A 97 -14.19 12.96 -9.34
CA GLU A 97 -15.41 12.22 -9.03
C GLU A 97 -16.30 12.08 -10.27
N TRP A 98 -16.82 10.88 -10.49
CA TRP A 98 -17.92 10.62 -11.41
C TRP A 98 -19.14 10.18 -10.60
N ASP A 99 -20.28 10.78 -10.92
CA ASP A 99 -21.55 10.45 -10.30
C ASP A 99 -22.36 9.51 -11.20
N TYR A 100 -22.69 8.34 -10.66
CA TYR A 100 -23.58 7.32 -11.24
C TYR A 100 -24.93 7.29 -10.49
N SER A 101 -25.33 8.41 -9.89
CA SER A 101 -26.48 8.57 -9.01
C SER A 101 -26.30 7.89 -7.65
N ILE A 102 -26.52 6.58 -7.56
CA ILE A 102 -26.45 5.83 -6.28
C ILE A 102 -25.03 5.36 -5.94
N CYS A 103 -24.12 5.51 -6.89
CA CYS A 103 -22.72 5.13 -6.78
C CYS A 103 -21.84 6.30 -7.23
N LYS A 104 -20.73 6.50 -6.52
CA LYS A 104 -19.71 7.49 -6.86
C LYS A 104 -18.40 6.77 -7.15
N ARG A 105 -17.77 7.11 -8.26
CA ARG A 105 -16.39 6.69 -8.59
C ARG A 105 -15.46 7.84 -8.28
N ARG A 106 -14.38 7.59 -7.55
CA ARG A 106 -13.36 8.56 -7.20
C ARG A 106 -11.99 8.08 -7.60
N ILE A 107 -11.23 8.97 -8.23
CA ILE A 107 -9.80 8.77 -8.50
C ILE A 107 -9.04 9.83 -7.72
N ARG A 108 -8.16 9.37 -6.84
CA ARG A 108 -7.40 10.20 -5.90
C ARG A 108 -5.92 10.10 -6.20
N ILE A 109 -5.25 11.25 -6.31
CA ILE A 109 -3.79 11.36 -6.32
C ILE A 109 -3.33 11.84 -4.94
N ILE A 110 -2.31 11.21 -4.40
CA ILE A 110 -1.49 11.72 -3.29
C ILE A 110 -0.01 11.51 -3.64
N GLU A 111 0.90 11.88 -2.75
CA GLU A 111 2.34 11.78 -2.96
C GLU A 111 2.73 10.34 -3.31
N GLY A 112 3.15 10.12 -4.57
CA GLY A 112 3.55 8.81 -5.07
C GLY A 112 2.44 7.78 -5.23
N ARG A 113 1.16 8.11 -4.98
CA ARG A 113 0.06 7.11 -5.06
C ARG A 113 -1.12 7.56 -5.91
N PHE A 114 -1.63 6.59 -6.65
CA PHE A 114 -2.85 6.66 -7.43
C PHE A 114 -3.86 5.68 -6.82
N ARG A 115 -5.07 6.14 -6.48
CA ARG A 115 -6.11 5.30 -5.86
C ARG A 115 -7.44 5.47 -6.55
N GLU A 116 -8.06 4.36 -6.92
CA GLU A 116 -9.45 4.32 -7.37
C GLU A 116 -10.35 3.73 -6.29
N ARG A 117 -11.53 4.33 -6.12
CA ARG A 117 -12.56 3.84 -5.22
C ARG A 117 -13.95 4.07 -5.80
N TRP A 118 -14.84 3.13 -5.52
CA TRP A 118 -16.25 3.19 -5.78
C TRP A 118 -16.96 3.18 -4.44
N ILE A 119 -17.89 4.11 -4.25
CA ILE A 119 -18.60 4.31 -2.99
C ILE A 119 -20.08 4.23 -3.33
N THR A 120 -20.79 3.27 -2.73
CA THR A 120 -22.19 3.03 -3.07
C THR A 120 -23.02 2.65 -1.86
N SER A 121 -24.29 3.05 -1.88
CA SER A 121 -25.33 2.59 -0.94
C SER A 121 -26.29 1.61 -1.60
N TYR A 122 -25.96 1.11 -2.79
CA TYR A 122 -26.77 0.16 -3.53
C TYR A 122 -26.89 -1.17 -2.80
N ARG A 123 -28.08 -1.75 -2.78
CA ARG A 123 -28.38 -3.08 -2.24
C ARG A 123 -28.70 -4.02 -3.38
N GLY A 124 -27.78 -4.94 -3.67
CA GLY A 124 -27.92 -5.93 -4.74
C GLY A 124 -26.56 -6.40 -5.25
N LYS A 125 -26.55 -6.96 -6.46
CA LYS A 125 -25.33 -7.34 -7.17
C LYS A 125 -24.72 -6.09 -7.80
N ILE A 126 -23.48 -5.79 -7.42
CA ILE A 126 -22.67 -4.73 -8.00
C ILE A 126 -21.58 -5.40 -8.83
N GLU A 127 -21.43 -4.98 -10.07
CA GLU A 127 -20.40 -5.47 -10.95
C GLU A 127 -19.68 -4.31 -11.63
N ILE A 128 -18.35 -4.30 -11.55
CA ILE A 128 -17.49 -3.30 -12.17
C ILE A 128 -16.65 -4.04 -13.22
N ALA A 129 -16.91 -3.77 -14.50
CA ALA A 129 -16.05 -4.22 -15.59
C ALA A 129 -15.03 -3.14 -15.85
N HIS A 130 -13.74 -3.41 -15.58
CA HIS A 130 -12.70 -2.39 -15.66
C HIS A 130 -12.28 -2.08 -17.09
N ASN A 131 -12.37 -3.06 -18.01
CA ASN A 131 -11.94 -2.93 -19.39
C ASN A 131 -10.50 -2.39 -19.49
N PHE A 132 -9.58 -2.98 -18.72
CA PHE A 132 -8.19 -2.53 -18.67
C PHE A 132 -7.32 -3.26 -19.70
N GLU A 133 -6.35 -2.52 -20.23
CA GLU A 133 -5.31 -3.02 -21.12
C GLU A 133 -3.96 -2.42 -20.71
N GLY A 134 -2.89 -3.18 -20.90
CA GLY A 134 -1.53 -2.75 -20.57
C GLY A 134 -0.79 -3.74 -19.69
N SER A 135 0.40 -3.35 -19.26
CA SER A 135 1.30 -4.19 -18.46
C SER A 135 1.30 -3.85 -16.97
N LEU A 136 0.83 -2.65 -16.58
CA LEU A 136 0.71 -2.32 -15.16
C LEU A 136 -0.44 -3.10 -14.53
N PRO A 137 -0.19 -3.88 -13.47
CA PRO A 137 -1.25 -4.60 -12.79
C PRO A 137 -2.16 -3.61 -12.05
N ILE A 138 -3.47 -3.86 -12.12
CA ILE A 138 -4.47 -3.22 -11.26
C ILE A 138 -4.81 -4.22 -10.16
N ASN A 139 -4.70 -3.81 -8.90
CA ASN A 139 -5.13 -4.65 -7.78
C ASN A 139 -6.65 -4.61 -7.69
N LEU A 140 -7.29 -5.75 -7.86
CA LEU A 140 -8.74 -5.93 -7.74
C LEU A 140 -9.07 -6.77 -6.49
N GLY A 141 -10.33 -6.76 -6.08
CA GLY A 141 -10.87 -7.65 -5.06
C GLY A 141 -10.99 -7.05 -3.66
N SER A 142 -10.70 -5.76 -3.48
CA SER A 142 -10.83 -5.09 -2.19
C SER A 142 -12.20 -4.45 -2.04
N CYS A 143 -12.99 -4.92 -1.08
CA CYS A 143 -14.24 -4.30 -0.68
C CYS A 143 -14.35 -4.20 0.85
N ILE A 144 -14.72 -3.02 1.36
CA ILE A 144 -14.82 -2.72 2.78
C ILE A 144 -16.17 -2.04 3.07
N ARG A 145 -16.79 -2.41 4.18
CA ARG A 145 -18.03 -1.83 4.69
C ARG A 145 -17.78 -0.55 5.49
N ALA A 146 -18.82 0.24 5.71
CA ALA A 146 -18.76 1.39 6.61
C ALA A 146 -18.36 1.04 8.06
N ASP A 147 -18.62 -0.19 8.52
CA ASP A 147 -18.17 -0.70 9.82
C ASP A 147 -16.76 -1.33 9.79
N HIS A 148 -15.98 -1.04 8.74
CA HIS A 148 -14.59 -1.47 8.51
C HIS A 148 -14.39 -2.99 8.40
N ARG A 149 -15.47 -3.76 8.20
CA ARG A 149 -15.37 -5.19 7.92
C ARG A 149 -15.18 -5.44 6.42
N PRO A 150 -14.29 -6.36 6.02
CA PRO A 150 -14.11 -6.71 4.62
C PRO A 150 -15.35 -7.42 4.06
N ILE A 151 -15.59 -7.27 2.76
CA ILE A 151 -16.52 -8.06 1.95
C ILE A 151 -15.69 -8.78 0.89
N THR A 152 -15.97 -10.05 0.65
CA THR A 152 -15.37 -10.79 -0.45
C THR A 152 -15.89 -10.24 -1.78
N ALA A 153 -15.00 -9.64 -2.57
CA ALA A 153 -15.27 -9.36 -3.98
C ALA A 153 -14.78 -10.54 -4.82
N GLN A 154 -15.63 -11.05 -5.70
CA GLN A 154 -15.25 -12.06 -6.67
C GLN A 154 -14.60 -11.38 -7.87
N VAL A 155 -13.37 -11.76 -8.21
CA VAL A 155 -12.65 -11.26 -9.39
C VAL A 155 -12.69 -12.31 -10.49
N ILE A 156 -13.26 -11.95 -11.65
CA ILE A 156 -13.32 -12.83 -12.83
C ILE A 156 -12.75 -12.06 -14.02
N GLY A 157 -11.49 -12.32 -14.36
CA GLY A 157 -10.79 -11.56 -15.40
C GLY A 157 -10.65 -10.09 -14.99
N ASP A 158 -11.25 -9.19 -15.76
CA ASP A 158 -11.25 -7.74 -15.52
C ASP A 158 -12.51 -7.24 -14.78
N ARG A 159 -13.30 -8.16 -14.20
CA ARG A 159 -14.54 -7.85 -13.50
C ARG A 159 -14.41 -8.04 -12.00
N GLU A 160 -14.93 -7.09 -11.23
CA GLU A 160 -15.15 -7.22 -9.79
C GLU A 160 -16.65 -7.32 -9.50
N ILE A 161 -17.06 -8.36 -8.79
CA ILE A 161 -18.45 -8.62 -8.43
C ILE A 161 -18.59 -8.63 -6.91
N VAL A 162 -19.51 -7.84 -6.39
CA VAL A 162 -19.81 -7.73 -4.96
C VAL A 162 -21.32 -7.88 -4.77
N ASP A 163 -21.74 -8.85 -3.96
CA ASP A 163 -23.14 -8.99 -3.54
C ASP A 163 -23.36 -8.32 -2.18
N THR A 164 -24.23 -7.33 -2.16
CA THR A 164 -24.55 -6.52 -0.98
C THR A 164 -25.98 -6.76 -0.46
N THR A 165 -26.73 -7.68 -1.08
CA THR A 165 -28.17 -7.89 -0.85
C THR A 165 -28.50 -8.10 0.63
N ASN A 166 -27.70 -8.91 1.33
CA ASN A 166 -27.95 -9.34 2.71
C ASN A 166 -27.15 -8.54 3.76
N LEU A 167 -26.54 -7.43 3.39
CA LEU A 167 -25.77 -6.60 4.34
C LEU A 167 -26.71 -5.75 5.22
N PRO A 168 -26.41 -5.58 6.52
CA PRO A 168 -27.18 -4.68 7.39
C PRO A 168 -27.01 -3.22 6.97
N ASP A 169 -27.93 -2.32 7.36
CA ASP A 169 -27.84 -0.89 7.05
C ASP A 169 -26.51 -0.26 7.49
N SER A 170 -25.97 -0.71 8.64
CA SER A 170 -24.68 -0.24 9.16
C SER A 170 -23.47 -0.62 8.30
N ALA A 171 -23.65 -1.47 7.28
CA ALA A 171 -22.59 -1.80 6.33
C ALA A 171 -22.36 -0.72 5.27
N PHE A 172 -23.29 0.23 5.11
CA PHE A 172 -23.28 1.20 4.01
C PHE A 172 -22.81 2.59 4.46
N PRO A 173 -22.16 3.35 3.56
CA PRO A 173 -21.80 2.97 2.19
C PRO A 173 -20.69 1.89 2.16
N VAL A 174 -20.70 1.07 1.12
CA VAL A 174 -19.58 0.15 0.85
C VAL A 174 -18.56 0.84 -0.05
N GLU A 175 -17.27 0.60 0.22
CA GLU A 175 -16.16 1.04 -0.62
C GLU A 175 -15.62 -0.18 -1.38
N ILE A 176 -15.63 -0.13 -2.71
CA ILE A 176 -15.00 -1.11 -3.60
C ILE A 176 -13.81 -0.40 -4.24
N GLY A 177 -12.60 -0.91 -4.08
CA GLY A 177 -11.41 -0.18 -4.50
C GLY A 177 -10.46 -1.05 -5.28
N SER A 178 -10.01 -0.53 -6.41
CA SER A 178 -8.76 -0.96 -7.01
C SER A 178 -7.62 -0.09 -6.46
N SER A 179 -6.93 -0.59 -5.44
CA SER A 179 -5.81 0.14 -4.85
C SER A 179 -4.50 -0.30 -5.49
N LEU A 180 -3.93 0.50 -6.38
CA LEU A 180 -2.51 0.37 -6.68
C LEU A 180 -1.73 0.82 -5.43
N THR A 181 -1.20 -0.14 -4.66
CA THR A 181 -0.31 0.13 -3.55
C THR A 181 1.09 0.24 -4.11
N VAL A 182 1.53 1.47 -4.34
CA VAL A 182 2.94 1.77 -4.61
C VAL A 182 3.63 1.91 -3.26
N TYR A 183 4.60 1.03 -3.03
CA TYR A 183 5.46 1.06 -1.85
C TYR A 183 6.60 2.08 -2.08
N PRO A 184 7.03 2.80 -1.02
CA PRO A 184 8.26 3.57 -1.09
C PRO A 184 9.46 2.65 -1.34
N ASP A 185 10.49 3.27 -1.91
CA ASP A 185 11.66 2.64 -2.54
C ASP A 185 12.30 1.52 -1.71
N ALA A 186 12.65 0.40 -2.35
CA ALA A 186 13.61 -0.55 -1.81
C ALA A 186 15.01 0.00 -2.17
N HIS A 187 15.40 1.08 -1.47
CA HIS A 187 16.66 1.85 -1.55
C HIS A 187 16.90 2.60 -2.89
N VAL A 188 17.07 3.93 -2.92
CA VAL A 188 17.86 4.82 -2.03
C VAL A 188 17.07 5.52 -0.93
N GLU A 189 17.51 5.27 0.32
CA GLU A 189 16.94 5.70 1.60
C GLU A 189 16.57 7.18 1.70
N GLY A 190 15.28 7.47 1.92
CA GLY A 190 14.79 8.81 2.20
C GLY A 190 14.04 8.99 3.52
N ALA A 191 13.36 7.96 4.06
CA ALA A 191 12.47 8.15 5.22
C ALA A 191 12.13 6.92 6.09
N THR A 192 12.30 5.68 5.63
CA THR A 192 12.04 4.47 6.42
C THR A 192 13.21 3.50 6.30
N VAL A 193 13.73 3.02 7.43
CA VAL A 193 14.84 2.08 7.50
C VAL A 193 14.32 0.78 8.11
N ASP A 194 14.15 -0.25 7.29
CA ASP A 194 14.06 -1.62 7.78
C ASP A 194 15.49 -2.17 7.87
N GLY A 195 15.81 -2.93 8.91
CA GLY A 195 17.19 -3.38 9.13
C GLY A 195 17.35 -4.15 10.43
N HIS A 196 18.57 -4.35 10.87
CA HIS A 196 18.84 -5.05 12.12
C HIS A 196 19.92 -4.37 12.95
N LEU A 197 19.81 -4.50 14.27
CA LEU A 197 20.84 -4.11 15.22
C LEU A 197 21.60 -5.36 15.66
N VAL A 198 22.91 -5.21 15.85
CA VAL A 198 23.80 -6.28 16.30
C VAL A 198 24.51 -5.84 17.57
N HIS A 199 24.64 -6.76 18.51
CA HIS A 199 25.59 -6.65 19.60
C HIS A 199 26.50 -7.88 19.57
N THR A 200 27.82 -7.65 19.53
CA THR A 200 28.87 -8.67 19.43
C THR A 200 29.91 -8.48 20.53
N GLU A 201 30.31 -9.56 21.18
CA GLU A 201 31.32 -9.59 22.25
C GLU A 201 32.49 -10.53 21.90
N ASP A 202 33.70 -10.14 22.29
CA ASP A 202 34.92 -10.97 22.20
C ASP A 202 35.85 -10.64 23.40
N PRO A 203 36.02 -11.55 24.39
CA PRO A 203 35.56 -12.94 24.41
C PRO A 203 34.05 -13.09 24.68
N GLU A 204 33.53 -14.29 24.45
CA GLU A 204 32.11 -14.62 24.63
C GLU A 204 31.60 -14.35 26.04
N GLN A 205 30.33 -13.95 26.15
CA GLN A 205 29.69 -13.58 27.41
C GLN A 205 28.45 -14.44 27.67
N ASN A 206 27.97 -14.46 28.91
CA ASN A 206 26.69 -15.12 29.20
C ASN A 206 25.52 -14.35 28.56
N TRP A 207 24.37 -15.03 28.40
CA TRP A 207 23.19 -14.45 27.74
C TRP A 207 22.73 -13.14 28.36
N ALA A 208 22.71 -13.07 29.70
CA ALA A 208 22.24 -11.90 30.44
C ALA A 208 23.08 -10.66 30.14
N HIS A 209 24.40 -10.82 29.96
CA HIS A 209 25.29 -9.74 29.54
C HIS A 209 24.99 -9.32 28.10
N LEU A 210 24.89 -10.28 27.18
CA LEU A 210 24.72 -10.02 25.75
C LEU A 210 23.41 -9.28 25.42
N ILE A 211 22.29 -9.57 26.10
CA ILE A 211 21.02 -8.87 25.85
C ILE A 211 20.96 -7.47 26.48
N ALA A 212 21.77 -7.23 27.51
CA ALA A 212 21.85 -5.95 28.22
C ALA A 212 22.91 -5.00 27.60
N GLY A 213 23.78 -5.53 26.74
CA GLY A 213 24.82 -4.77 26.06
C GLY A 213 24.30 -3.73 25.06
N GLU A 214 25.11 -2.70 24.81
CA GLU A 214 24.86 -1.68 23.80
C GLU A 214 25.10 -2.23 22.39
N GLY A 215 24.30 -1.81 21.41
CA GLY A 215 24.52 -2.24 20.02
C GLY A 215 25.93 -1.87 19.53
N THR A 216 26.62 -2.82 18.92
CA THR A 216 27.99 -2.66 18.39
C THR A 216 28.02 -2.40 16.90
N SER A 217 26.99 -2.83 16.17
CA SER A 217 26.82 -2.54 14.74
C SER A 217 25.35 -2.60 14.33
N PHE A 218 25.08 -2.22 13.09
CA PHE A 218 23.76 -2.29 12.46
C PHE A 218 23.92 -2.60 10.97
N GLY A 219 22.86 -3.10 10.35
CA GLY A 219 22.76 -3.28 8.90
C GLY A 219 21.37 -2.92 8.41
N ASP A 220 21.30 -2.06 7.41
CA ASP A 220 20.09 -1.54 6.77
C ASP A 220 20.05 -1.82 5.26
N SER A 221 21.13 -2.38 4.72
CA SER A 221 21.28 -2.69 3.29
C SER A 221 20.96 -4.14 2.92
N ASP A 222 20.66 -4.99 3.90
CA ASP A 222 20.51 -6.43 3.67
C ASP A 222 19.13 -6.75 3.07
N ASP A 223 19.10 -7.74 2.16
CA ASP A 223 17.86 -8.26 1.57
C ASP A 223 17.06 -9.17 2.51
N THR A 224 17.66 -9.51 3.66
CA THR A 224 17.13 -10.47 4.63
C THR A 224 17.08 -9.84 6.01
N LEU A 225 15.91 -9.85 6.64
CA LEU A 225 15.72 -9.32 8.00
C LEU A 225 15.91 -10.43 9.05
N TYR A 226 16.96 -10.32 9.87
CA TYR A 226 17.15 -11.20 11.02
C TYR A 226 16.29 -10.74 12.20
N PHE A 227 15.19 -11.43 12.48
CA PHE A 227 14.26 -11.01 13.55
C PHE A 227 14.84 -11.22 14.96
N VAL A 228 15.31 -12.44 15.25
CA VAL A 228 16.11 -12.76 16.43
C VAL A 228 17.12 -13.83 16.03
N TYR A 229 18.41 -13.50 16.07
CA TYR A 229 19.50 -14.45 15.83
C TYR A 229 20.49 -14.36 16.97
N ALA A 230 20.85 -15.49 17.56
CA ALA A 230 21.90 -15.59 18.56
C ALA A 230 22.97 -16.58 18.09
N TYR A 231 24.25 -16.23 18.26
CA TYR A 231 25.37 -17.10 17.94
C TYR A 231 26.05 -17.54 19.23
N SER A 232 25.95 -18.83 19.54
CA SER A 232 26.66 -19.49 20.63
C SER A 232 27.98 -20.09 20.16
N VAL A 233 28.91 -20.27 21.09
CA VAL A 233 30.20 -20.94 20.82
C VAL A 233 30.23 -22.25 21.60
N ALA A 234 30.82 -23.30 21.01
CA ALA A 234 30.74 -24.66 21.53
C ALA A 234 31.30 -24.79 22.96
N GLY A 235 30.50 -25.37 23.87
CA GLY A 235 30.98 -25.85 25.17
C GLY A 235 30.57 -25.07 26.43
N GLY A 236 29.59 -24.16 26.38
CA GLY A 236 29.09 -23.48 27.59
C GLY A 236 27.91 -22.54 27.38
N ASP A 237 27.45 -21.90 28.48
CA ASP A 237 26.44 -20.82 28.49
C ASP A 237 27.09 -19.49 28.05
N SER A 238 27.67 -19.48 26.85
CA SER A 238 28.43 -18.37 26.29
C SER A 238 28.00 -18.07 24.85
N TYR A 239 27.71 -16.80 24.62
CA TYR A 239 27.18 -16.26 23.38
C TYR A 239 28.09 -15.14 22.90
N ARG A 240 28.25 -15.05 21.59
CA ARG A 240 29.11 -14.06 20.94
C ARG A 240 28.30 -12.94 20.31
N GLN A 241 27.09 -13.22 19.83
CA GLN A 241 26.33 -12.24 19.06
C GLN A 241 24.83 -12.38 19.23
N VAL A 242 24.12 -11.24 19.27
CA VAL A 242 22.66 -11.16 19.15
C VAL A 242 22.29 -10.14 18.09
N ASN A 243 21.32 -10.50 17.22
CA ASN A 243 20.75 -9.61 16.22
C ASN A 243 19.27 -9.38 16.54
N ARG A 244 18.80 -8.16 16.33
CA ARG A 244 17.39 -7.76 16.50
C ARG A 244 16.90 -7.10 15.22
N GLY A 245 15.88 -7.69 14.61
CA GLY A 245 15.25 -7.14 13.42
C GLY A 245 14.38 -5.96 13.78
N MET A 246 14.46 -4.91 12.97
CA MET A 246 13.68 -3.69 13.07
C MET A 246 12.87 -3.55 11.78
N ALA A 247 11.54 -3.61 11.93
CA ALA A 247 10.60 -3.27 10.88
C ALA A 247 9.90 -1.97 11.29
N LEU A 248 10.06 -0.92 10.51
CA LEU A 248 9.50 0.39 10.82
C LEU A 248 8.26 0.65 9.96
N PHE A 249 7.19 1.12 10.60
CA PHE A 249 5.97 1.54 9.91
C PHE A 249 5.82 3.05 9.99
N ASP A 250 5.80 3.73 8.84
CA ASP A 250 5.57 5.17 8.78
C ASP A 250 4.10 5.52 9.02
N THR A 251 3.78 5.99 10.23
CA THR A 251 2.45 6.47 10.59
C THR A 251 2.22 7.94 10.24
N SER A 252 3.16 8.64 9.60
CA SER A 252 3.08 10.10 9.35
C SER A 252 1.95 10.50 8.39
N GLY A 253 1.37 9.55 7.66
CA GLY A 253 0.16 9.74 6.84
C GLY A 253 -1.15 9.69 7.61
N LEU A 254 -1.11 9.38 8.92
CA LEU A 254 -2.28 9.37 9.80
C LEU A 254 -2.41 10.73 10.51
N PRO A 255 -3.60 11.35 10.58
CA PRO A 255 -3.80 12.54 11.40
C PRO A 255 -3.59 12.22 12.88
N ASP A 256 -3.28 13.23 13.70
CA ASP A 256 -3.02 13.06 15.15
C ASP A 256 -4.21 12.43 15.91
N THR A 257 -5.41 12.51 15.34
CA THR A 257 -6.66 11.94 15.89
C THR A 257 -7.03 10.58 15.29
N ALA A 258 -6.16 9.98 14.47
CA ALA A 258 -6.42 8.68 13.86
C ALA A 258 -6.50 7.59 14.93
N LEU A 259 -7.66 6.95 15.02
CA LEU A 259 -7.83 5.73 15.80
C LEU A 259 -7.32 4.54 14.99
N VAL A 260 -6.16 4.03 15.37
CA VAL A 260 -5.66 2.73 14.88
C VAL A 260 -6.39 1.63 15.64
N SER A 261 -7.43 1.07 15.03
CA SER A 261 -8.24 0.00 15.65
C SER A 261 -7.61 -1.39 15.52
N ALA A 262 -6.74 -1.58 14.51
CA ALA A 262 -5.93 -2.79 14.33
C ALA A 262 -4.70 -2.49 13.45
N ALA A 263 -3.63 -3.24 13.67
CA ALA A 263 -2.48 -3.34 12.77
C ALA A 263 -2.06 -4.81 12.70
N THR A 264 -1.80 -5.31 11.49
CA THR A 264 -1.34 -6.68 11.28
C THR A 264 0.05 -6.62 10.65
N LEU A 265 1.05 -7.12 11.37
CA LEU A 265 2.36 -7.42 10.82
C LEU A 265 2.34 -8.88 10.36
N SER A 266 2.50 -9.11 9.06
CA SER A 266 2.66 -10.45 8.49
C SER A 266 4.10 -10.60 8.04
N LEU A 267 4.80 -11.59 8.59
CA LEU A 267 6.17 -11.92 8.22
C LEU A 267 6.16 -13.28 7.51
N TYR A 268 6.97 -13.40 6.47
CA TYR A 268 7.25 -14.68 5.83
C TYR A 268 8.70 -15.05 6.12
N GLY A 269 8.91 -16.16 6.82
CA GLY A 269 10.23 -16.74 7.01
C GLY A 269 10.64 -17.52 5.77
N VAL A 270 11.84 -17.29 5.24
CA VAL A 270 12.39 -18.11 4.14
C VAL A 270 13.16 -19.33 4.67
N THR A 271 13.68 -19.21 5.88
CA THR A 271 14.45 -20.25 6.57
C THR A 271 14.20 -20.12 8.06
N ALA A 272 13.85 -21.24 8.68
CA ALA A 272 13.97 -21.41 10.11
C ALA A 272 15.10 -22.43 10.31
N ALA A 273 16.25 -21.96 10.79
CA ALA A 273 17.42 -22.80 10.98
C ALA A 273 17.87 -22.71 12.43
N THR A 274 17.74 -23.81 13.16
CA THR A 274 18.60 -24.07 14.31
C THR A 274 19.90 -24.65 13.77
N PHE A 275 21.01 -23.93 13.92
CA PHE A 275 22.34 -24.50 13.73
C PHE A 275 22.82 -25.23 15.00
N ASP A 276 21.89 -25.83 15.73
CA ASP A 276 22.19 -26.70 16.86
C ASP A 276 22.08 -28.16 16.42
N ASP A 277 23.07 -28.96 16.80
CA ASP A 277 23.11 -30.42 16.63
C ASP A 277 21.99 -31.14 17.44
N ASP A 278 21.14 -30.39 18.16
CA ASP A 278 20.20 -30.87 19.19
C ASP A 278 18.72 -30.95 18.74
N ASN A 279 18.42 -30.81 17.45
CA ASN A 279 17.10 -31.15 16.89
C ASN A 279 15.94 -30.38 17.56
N LEU A 280 16.13 -29.08 17.82
CA LEU A 280 15.09 -28.18 18.29
C LEU A 280 14.31 -27.63 17.09
N ASP A 281 13.02 -27.93 17.02
CA ASP A 281 12.13 -27.42 15.98
C ASP A 281 11.86 -25.93 16.23
N PRO A 282 12.12 -25.02 15.27
CA PRO A 282 11.82 -23.61 15.47
C PRO A 282 10.31 -23.36 15.56
N ASP A 283 9.87 -22.58 16.55
CA ASP A 283 8.46 -22.22 16.78
C ASP A 283 7.85 -21.33 15.67
N VAL A 284 8.68 -20.82 14.76
CA VAL A 284 8.22 -20.15 13.54
C VAL A 284 8.16 -21.20 12.43
N GLN A 285 6.98 -21.79 12.24
CA GLN A 285 6.72 -22.66 11.10
C GLN A 285 6.81 -21.82 9.82
N VAL A 286 7.68 -22.25 8.90
CA VAL A 286 7.76 -21.76 7.52
C VAL A 286 6.56 -22.28 6.73
#